data_AF-A0A6V7K153-F1
#
_entry.id   AF-A0A6V7K153-F1
#
_cell.length_a   1.000
_cell.length_b   1.000
_cell.length_c   1.000
_cell.angle_alpha   90.00
_cell.angle_beta   90.00
_cell.angle_gamma   90.00
#
_symmetry.space_group_name_H-M   'P 1'
#
loop_
_entity.id
_entity.type
_entity.pdbx_description
1 polymer ?
#
loop_
_entity_poly.entity_id
_entity_poly.type
_entity_poly.pdbx_seq_one_letter_code
_entity_poly.pdbx_strand_id
1 'polypeptide(L)' 'LFGFFMTVNSRRFEFQADEFARKLGHAPALKSGLVKLQKDNLAYPLFDKLYSGWHHSHPPLLERLEALDKTE' A
#
# COMPACT_ATOMS: atom_id res chain seq x y z
N LEU A 1 -5.05 21.37 -3.61
CA LEU A 1 -3.76 21.43 -2.89
C LEU A 1 -3.83 20.74 -1.53
N PHE A 2 -4.66 21.20 -0.58
CA PHE A 2 -4.80 20.55 0.74
C PHE A 2 -5.10 19.04 0.65
N GLY A 3 -6.05 18.63 -0.20
CA GLY A 3 -6.37 17.21 -0.41
C GLY A 3 -5.19 16.37 -0.92
N PHE A 4 -4.32 16.95 -1.77
CA PHE A 4 -3.13 16.24 -2.26
C PHE A 4 -2.10 16.01 -1.14
N PHE A 5 -1.87 17.00 -0.27
CA PHE A 5 -1.01 16.82 0.91
C PHE A 5 -1.56 15.76 1.87
N MET A 6 -2.87 15.72 2.07
CA MET A 6 -3.51 14.69 2.87
C MET A 6 -3.34 13.29 2.25
N THR A 7 -3.53 13.16 0.93
CA THR A 7 -3.28 11.92 0.19
C THR A 7 -1.83 11.45 0.34
N VAL A 8 -0.84 12.34 0.19
CA VAL A 8 0.59 12.00 0.36
C VAL A 8 0.88 11.52 1.79
N ASN A 9 0.36 12.22 2.80
CA ASN A 9 0.54 11.82 4.20
C ASN A 9 -0.15 10.48 4.52
N SER A 10 -1.36 10.27 4.00
CA SER A 10 -2.09 8.99 4.14
C SER A 10 -1.28 7.83 3.59
N ARG A 11 -0.71 7.98 2.39
CA ARG A 11 0.17 6.95 1.81
C ARG A 11 1.39 6.67 2.66
N ARG A 12 2.01 7.70 3.25
CA ARG A 12 3.14 7.53 4.16
C ARG A 12 2.75 6.73 5.41
N PHE A 13 1.57 6.96 5.96
CA PHE A 13 1.07 6.22 7.12
C PHE A 13 0.77 4.76 6.79
N GLU A 14 0.27 4.45 5.60
CA GLU A 14 0.09 3.05 5.15
C GLU A 14 1.42 2.28 5.17
N PHE A 15 2.50 2.87 4.62
CA PHE A 15 3.82 2.22 4.66
C PHE A 15 4.37 2.05 6.09
N GLN A 16 4.12 3.03 6.98
CA GLN A 16 4.51 2.90 8.39
C GLN A 16 3.72 1.81 9.12
N ALA A 17 2.43 1.65 8.80
CA ALA A 17 1.60 0.58 9.35
C ALA A 17 2.04 -0.80 8.84
N ASP A 18 2.38 -0.90 7.56
CA ASP A 18 2.94 -2.13 6.96
C ASP A 18 4.29 -2.50 7.61
N GLU A 19 5.15 -1.51 7.85
CA GLU A 19 6.43 -1.71 8.56
C GLU A 19 6.20 -2.16 10.01
N PHE A 20 5.21 -1.59 10.70
CA PHE A 20 4.84 -1.98 12.06
C PHE A 20 4.36 -3.43 12.12
N ALA A 21 3.44 -3.83 11.24
CA ALA A 21 2.98 -5.22 11.14
C ALA A 21 4.12 -6.19 10.80
N ARG A 22 5.08 -5.76 9.97
CA ARG A 22 6.30 -6.52 9.69
C ARG A 22 7.17 -6.70 10.94
N LYS A 23 7.39 -5.64 11.73
CA LYS A 23 8.16 -5.70 12.99
C LYS A 23 7.55 -6.66 14.01
N LEU A 24 6.24 -6.87 13.96
CA LEU A 24 5.52 -7.86 14.77
C LEU A 24 5.59 -9.30 14.22
N GLY A 25 6.25 -9.53 13.08
CA GLY A 25 6.36 -10.84 12.45
C GLY A 25 5.15 -11.24 11.59
N HIS A 26 4.21 -10.33 11.34
CA HIS A 26 3.00 -10.60 10.55
C HIS A 26 3.13 -10.32 9.06
N ALA A 27 4.35 -10.03 8.57
CA ALA A 27 4.60 -9.74 7.15
C ALA A 27 4.00 -10.76 6.16
N PRO A 28 4.17 -12.09 6.32
CA PRO A 28 3.61 -13.06 5.37
C PRO A 28 2.08 -13.11 5.41
N ALA A 29 1.47 -12.97 6.59
CA ALA A 29 0.02 -12.92 6.75
C ALA A 29 -0.58 -11.64 6.15
N LEU A 30 0.13 -10.51 6.30
CA LEU A 30 -0.28 -9.24 5.71
C LEU A 30 -0.26 -9.30 4.18
N LYS A 31 0.81 -9.85 3.58
CA LYS A 31 0.92 -10.03 2.12
C LYS A 31 -0.23 -10.86 1.57
N SER A 32 -0.53 -12.00 2.19
CA SER A 32 -1.62 -12.87 1.72
C SER A 32 -3.00 -12.20 1.89
N GLY A 33 -3.21 -11.48 3.00
CA GLY A 33 -4.43 -10.71 3.24
C GLY A 33 -4.66 -9.61 2.20
N LEU A 34 -3.61 -8.84 1.87
CA LEU A 34 -3.70 -7.78 0.86
C LEU A 34 -4.03 -8.34 -0.54
N VAL A 35 -3.38 -9.43 -0.94
CA VAL A 35 -3.68 -10.09 -2.23
C VAL A 35 -5.11 -10.65 -2.25
N LYS A 36 -5.56 -11.24 -1.14
CA LYS A 36 -6.92 -11.79 -1.02
C LYS A 36 -7.97 -10.69 -1.12
N LEU A 37 -7.80 -9.60 -0.39
CA LEU A 37 -8.69 -8.44 -0.44
C LEU A 37 -8.73 -7.81 -1.85
N GLN A 38 -7.58 -7.68 -2.51
CA GLN A 38 -7.53 -7.17 -3.88
C GLN A 38 -8.31 -8.05 -4.85
N LYS A 39 -8.13 -9.38 -4.74
CA LYS A 39 -8.84 -10.37 -5.56
C LYS A 39 -10.35 -10.29 -5.33
N ASP A 40 -10.77 -10.23 -4.08
CA ASP A 40 -12.19 -10.21 -3.71
C ASP A 40 -12.87 -8.90 -4.14
N ASN A 41 -12.13 -7.79 -4.15
CA ASN A 41 -12.60 -6.49 -4.64
C ASN A 41 -12.48 -6.32 -6.16
N LEU A 42 -11.97 -7.33 -6.90
CA LEU A 42 -11.70 -7.27 -8.35
C LEU A 42 -10.91 -6.02 -8.77
N ALA A 43 -10.09 -5.50 -7.86
CA ALA A 43 -9.37 -4.25 -8.08
C ALA A 43 -8.14 -4.49 -8.96
N TYR A 44 -7.98 -3.65 -9.98
CA TYR A 44 -6.86 -3.77 -10.91
C TYR A 44 -5.53 -3.45 -10.19
N PRO A 45 -4.46 -4.24 -10.34
CA PRO A 45 -3.24 -4.10 -9.52
C PRO A 45 -2.24 -3.06 -10.06
N LEU A 46 -2.43 -2.57 -11.28
CA LEU A 46 -1.48 -1.71 -11.99
C LEU A 46 -2.11 -0.35 -12.29
N PHE A 47 -1.54 0.71 -11.72
CA PHE A 47 -1.96 2.08 -11.98
C PHE A 47 -0.77 2.91 -12.46
N ASP A 48 -1.05 3.93 -13.26
CA ASP A 48 -0.04 4.94 -13.59
C ASP A 48 0.40 5.70 -12.33
N LYS A 49 1.68 6.04 -12.23
CA LYS A 49 2.28 6.67 -11.04
C LYS A 49 1.74 8.07 -10.78
N LEU A 50 1.46 8.85 -11.84
CA LEU A 50 0.90 10.19 -11.68
C LEU A 50 -0.58 10.11 -11.30
N TYR A 51 -1.32 9.20 -11.94
CA TYR A 51 -2.73 8.99 -11.65
C TYR A 51 -2.95 8.52 -10.20
N SER A 52 -2.25 7.47 -9.78
CA SER A 52 -2.29 6.96 -8.40
C SER A 52 -1.78 7.99 -7.39
N GLY A 53 -0.70 8.70 -7.76
CA GLY A 53 -0.13 9.83 -7.03
C GLY A 53 -1.14 10.91 -6.67
N TRP A 54 -2.11 11.17 -7.53
CA TRP A 54 -3.11 12.23 -7.32
C TRP A 54 -4.42 11.72 -6.71
N HIS A 55 -4.94 10.59 -7.19
CA HIS A 55 -6.31 10.15 -6.89
C HIS A 55 -6.42 9.09 -5.79
N HIS A 56 -5.36 8.31 -5.55
CA HIS A 56 -5.42 7.19 -4.61
C HIS A 56 -4.83 7.59 -3.24
N SER A 57 -5.67 7.52 -2.21
CA SER A 57 -5.26 7.71 -0.80
C SER A 57 -4.35 6.58 -0.29
N HIS A 58 -4.44 5.40 -0.91
CA HIS A 58 -3.60 4.25 -0.62
C HIS A 58 -2.61 3.99 -1.76
N PRO A 59 -1.36 3.60 -1.45
CA PRO A 59 -0.42 3.18 -2.47
C PRO A 59 -0.93 1.89 -3.16
N PRO A 60 -0.64 1.71 -4.46
CA PRO A 60 -0.95 0.47 -5.19
C PRO A 60 -0.45 -0.78 -4.47
N LEU A 61 -1.17 -1.89 -4.64
CA LEU A 61 -0.82 -3.18 -4.01
C LEU A 61 0.64 -3.57 -4.25
N LEU A 62 1.12 -3.43 -5.48
CA LEU A 62 2.49 -3.80 -5.85
C LEU A 62 3.54 -3.00 -5.09
N GLU A 63 3.31 -1.70 -4.86
CA GLU A 63 4.23 -0.86 -4.09
C GLU A 63 4.28 -1.28 -2.61
N ARG A 64 3.15 -1.68 -2.03
CA ARG A 64 3.08 -2.20 -0.65
C ARG A 64 3.79 -3.54 -0.52
N LEU A 65 3.59 -4.46 -1.46
CA LEU A 65 4.27 -5.75 -1.48
C LEU A 65 5.78 -5.56 -1.62
N GLU A 66 6.23 -4.68 -2.53
CA GLU A 66 7.65 -4.37 -2.72
C GLU A 66 8.27 -3.74 -1.47
N ALA A 67 7.57 -2.83 -0.77
CA ALA A 67 8.05 -2.27 0.49
C ALA A 67 8.20 -3.35 1.59
N LEU A 68 7.28 -4.32 1.63
CA LEU A 68 7.35 -5.47 2.54
C LEU A 68 8.43 -6.51 2.14
N ASP A 69 8.93 -6.49 0.91
CA ASP A 69 10.00 -7.36 0.40
C ASP A 69 11.40 -6.72 0.50
N LYS A 70 11.53 -5.42 0.20
CA LYS A 70 12.84 -4.72 0.11
C LYS A 70 13.59 -4.55 1.43
N THR A 71 12.92 -4.74 2.56
CA THR A 71 13.50 -4.44 3.87
C THR A 71 14.16 -5.69 4.46
N GLU A 72 15.23 -6.15 3.81
CA GLU A 72 16.27 -7.03 4.36
C GLU A 72 17.42 -6.22 4.96
#